data_AF-D3MTV3-F1
#
_entry.id   AF-D3MTV3-F1
#
_cell.length_a   1.000
_cell.length_b   1.000
_cell.length_c   1.000
_cell.angle_alpha   90.00
_cell.angle_beta   90.00
_cell.angle_gamma   90.00
#
_symmetry.space_group_name_H-M   'P 1'
#
loop_
_entity.id
_entity.type
_entity.pdbx_description
1 polymer ?
#
loop_
_entity_poly.entity_id
_entity_poly.type
_entity_poly.pdbx_seq_one_letter_code
_entity_poly.pdbx_strand_id
1 'polypeptide(L)'
;MNTQKYLTLESRNIKVDKSCRINRTFKDYKDYMTNHPDLPAQQIDSVVGIKGGPVLLTIHFVKQELQLAFLRESNNSKSLTDIFKNLYSKMGSDASSDIFPILLADK
;
A
#
# COMPACT_ATOMS: atom_id res chain seq x y z
N MET A 1 -24.05 34.90 1.37
CA MET A 1 -23.31 34.83 0.08
C MET A 1 -21.97 35.52 0.26
N ASN A 2 -20.86 34.77 0.33
CA ASN A 2 -19.67 35.11 -0.47
C ASN A 2 -18.72 33.90 -0.51
N THR A 3 -18.89 33.16 -1.58
CA THR A 3 -18.03 32.11 -2.10
C THR A 3 -16.78 32.78 -2.65
N GLN A 4 -15.59 32.47 -2.13
CA GLN A 4 -14.32 32.24 -2.86
C GLN A 4 -13.15 32.29 -1.87
N LYS A 5 -12.57 31.14 -1.56
CA LYS A 5 -11.12 30.93 -1.42
C LYS A 5 -10.87 29.43 -1.27
N TYR A 6 -11.07 28.73 -2.39
CA TYR A 6 -10.42 27.44 -2.60
C TYR A 6 -8.91 27.70 -2.54
N LEU A 7 -8.30 27.42 -1.39
CA LEU A 7 -6.85 27.28 -1.30
C LEU A 7 -6.51 26.03 -2.10
N THR A 8 -5.97 26.26 -3.30
CA THR A 8 -5.28 25.26 -4.09
C THR A 8 -4.29 24.55 -3.19
N LEU A 9 -4.56 23.27 -2.90
CA LEU A 9 -3.58 22.37 -2.32
C LEU A 9 -2.44 22.28 -3.32
N GLU A 10 -1.39 23.07 -3.11
CA GLU A 10 -0.16 22.90 -3.88
C GLU A 10 0.27 21.44 -3.74
N SER A 11 0.30 20.73 -4.86
CA SER A 11 0.87 19.40 -4.95
C SER A 11 2.34 19.54 -4.60
N ARG A 12 2.69 19.34 -3.32
CA ARG A 12 4.08 19.16 -2.92
C ARG A 12 4.59 18.02 -3.80
N ASN A 13 5.46 18.35 -4.74
CA ASN A 13 6.20 17.40 -5.53
C ASN A 13 7.13 16.67 -4.56
N ILE A 14 6.60 15.67 -3.86
CA ILE A 14 7.40 14.76 -3.06
C ILE A 14 8.25 14.00 -4.08
N LYS A 15 9.49 14.45 -4.26
CA LYS A 15 10.49 13.72 -5.03
C LYS A 15 10.77 12.42 -4.28
N VAL A 16 10.06 11.36 -4.68
CA VAL A 16 10.38 10.01 -4.25
C VAL A 16 11.77 9.69 -4.80
N ASP A 17 12.71 9.38 -3.91
CA ASP A 17 14.04 8.94 -4.31
C ASP A 17 13.89 7.68 -5.17
N LYS A 18 14.38 7.74 -6.42
CA LYS A 18 14.28 6.63 -7.37
C LYS A 18 15.08 5.41 -6.90
N SER A 19 16.05 5.60 -6.00
CA SER A 19 16.81 4.51 -5.39
C SER A 19 15.91 3.52 -4.64
N CYS A 20 14.72 3.94 -4.18
CA CYS A 20 13.78 3.08 -3.46
C CYS A 20 13.25 1.90 -4.29
N ARG A 21 13.48 1.91 -5.61
CA ARG A 21 13.08 0.86 -6.56
C ARG A 21 14.19 -0.13 -6.89
N ILE A 22 15.42 0.11 -6.44
CA ILE A 22 16.54 -0.80 -6.67
C ILE A 22 16.20 -2.13 -5.99
N ASN A 23 16.31 -3.23 -6.73
CA ASN A 23 15.95 -4.60 -6.31
C ASN A 23 14.48 -4.75 -5.87
N ARG A 24 13.58 -3.90 -6.38
CA ARG A 24 12.12 -3.96 -6.11
C ARG A 24 11.30 -3.98 -7.39
N THR A 25 11.82 -4.60 -8.45
CA THR A 25 11.10 -4.82 -9.70
C THR A 25 10.33 -6.14 -9.67
N PHE A 26 9.39 -6.32 -10.60
CA PHE A 26 8.69 -7.59 -10.76
C PHE A 26 9.65 -8.75 -11.14
N LYS A 27 10.77 -8.44 -11.80
CA LYS A 27 11.81 -9.44 -12.06
C LYS A 27 12.46 -9.89 -10.75
N ASP A 28 12.84 -8.95 -9.89
CA ASP A 28 13.45 -9.25 -8.59
C ASP A 28 12.52 -10.09 -7.71
N TYR A 29 11.22 -9.80 -7.74
CA TYR A 29 10.19 -10.64 -7.10
C TYR A 29 10.21 -12.07 -7.63
N LYS A 30 10.17 -12.27 -8.96
CA LYS A 30 10.18 -13.63 -9.55
C LYS A 30 11.45 -14.40 -9.20
N ASP A 31 12.60 -13.73 -9.24
CA ASP A 31 13.88 -14.33 -8.89
C ASP A 31 13.90 -14.72 -7.39
N TYR A 32 13.38 -13.86 -6.51
CA TYR A 32 13.27 -14.15 -5.07
C TYR A 32 12.34 -15.35 -4.80
N MET A 33 11.18 -15.39 -5.45
CA MET A 33 10.20 -16.48 -5.29
C MET A 33 10.71 -17.83 -5.78
N THR A 34 11.67 -17.85 -6.71
CA THR A 34 12.30 -19.11 -7.16
C THR A 34 13.01 -19.84 -6.01
N ASN A 35 13.59 -19.09 -5.07
CA ASN A 35 14.24 -19.65 -3.88
C ASN A 35 13.30 -19.76 -2.66
N HIS A 36 12.11 -19.16 -2.73
CA HIS A 36 11.16 -19.07 -1.62
C HIS A 36 9.70 -19.32 -2.05
N PRO A 37 9.38 -20.47 -2.66
CA PRO A 37 8.04 -20.74 -3.22
C PRO A 37 6.92 -20.78 -2.16
N ASP A 38 7.28 -21.09 -0.91
CA ASP A 38 6.31 -21.23 0.18
C ASP A 38 5.90 -19.90 0.81
N LEU A 39 6.67 -18.82 0.61
CA LEU A 39 6.32 -17.52 1.17
C LEU A 39 5.02 -16.99 0.53
N PRO A 40 4.05 -16.52 1.32
CA PRO A 40 2.86 -15.89 0.78
C PRO A 40 3.22 -14.49 0.26
N ALA A 41 2.70 -14.14 -0.93
CA ALA A 41 2.77 -12.78 -1.45
C ALA A 41 1.39 -12.14 -1.34
N GLN A 42 1.29 -11.02 -0.63
CA GLN A 42 0.07 -10.22 -0.58
C GLN A 42 0.13 -9.13 -1.63
N GLN A 43 -0.96 -8.96 -2.35
CA GLN A 43 -1.10 -7.90 -3.35
C GLN A 43 -1.85 -6.72 -2.73
N ILE A 44 -1.37 -5.50 -2.95
CA ILE A 44 -2.00 -4.28 -2.46
C ILE A 44 -2.28 -3.34 -3.61
N ASP A 45 -3.43 -2.68 -3.57
CA ASP A 45 -3.83 -1.68 -4.55
C ASP A 45 -4.63 -0.54 -3.92
N SER A 46 -4.72 0.60 -4.59
CA SER A 46 -5.52 1.75 -4.19
C SER A 46 -6.64 1.98 -5.21
N VAL A 47 -7.87 1.62 -4.83
CA VAL A 47 -9.05 1.88 -5.65
C VAL A 47 -9.55 3.30 -5.40
N VAL A 48 -9.41 4.15 -6.41
CA VAL A 48 -9.88 5.55 -6.40
C VAL A 48 -11.26 5.61 -7.01
N GLY A 49 -12.27 5.98 -6.21
CA GLY A 49 -13.63 6.22 -6.72
C GLY A 49 -13.72 7.55 -7.45
N ILE A 50 -13.69 8.65 -6.68
CA ILE A 50 -13.69 10.01 -7.21
C ILE A 50 -12.30 10.60 -7.03
N LYS A 51 -11.73 11.19 -8.09
CA LYS A 51 -10.40 11.82 -8.03
C LYS A 51 -10.41 12.93 -6.96
N GLY A 52 -9.51 12.82 -5.99
CA GLY A 52 -9.43 13.74 -4.85
C GLY A 52 -10.37 13.43 -3.69
N GLY A 53 -11.20 12.38 -3.79
CA GLY A 53 -12.03 11.87 -2.71
C GLY A 53 -11.38 10.69 -1.96
N PRO A 54 -12.17 10.00 -1.11
CA PRO A 54 -11.73 8.81 -0.40
C PRO A 54 -11.27 7.68 -1.33
N VAL A 55 -10.35 6.86 -0.83
CA VAL A 55 -9.72 5.75 -1.56
C VAL A 55 -9.78 4.48 -0.72
N LEU A 56 -9.99 3.34 -1.35
CA LEU A 56 -9.89 2.04 -0.69
C LEU A 56 -8.49 1.47 -0.90
N LEU A 57 -7.81 1.15 0.20
CA LEU A 57 -6.65 0.24 0.14
C LEU A 57 -7.18 -1.19 0.15
N THR A 58 -6.89 -1.96 -0.89
CA THR A 58 -7.13 -3.40 -0.91
C THR A 58 -5.86 -4.14 -0.50
N ILE A 59 -6.02 -5.23 0.24
CA ILE A 59 -4.96 -6.18 0.57
C ILE A 59 -5.51 -7.58 0.25
N HIS A 60 -4.97 -8.20 -0.78
CA HIS A 60 -5.37 -9.51 -1.25
C HIS A 60 -4.37 -10.58 -0.81
N PHE A 61 -4.84 -11.49 0.04
CA PHE A 61 -4.15 -12.69 0.49
C PHE A 61 -4.40 -13.80 -0.53
N VAL A 62 -3.53 -13.89 -1.53
CA VAL A 62 -3.71 -14.74 -2.71
C VAL A 62 -3.93 -16.21 -2.33
N LYS A 63 -3.09 -16.77 -1.45
CA LYS A 63 -3.17 -18.19 -1.05
C LYS A 63 -4.44 -18.50 -0.24
N GLN A 64 -4.96 -17.52 0.49
CA GLN A 64 -6.12 -17.66 1.37
C GLN A 64 -7.43 -17.24 0.71
N GLU A 65 -7.37 -16.76 -0.55
CA GLU A 65 -8.52 -16.21 -1.28
C GLU A 65 -9.29 -15.14 -0.49
N LEU A 66 -8.58 -14.39 0.37
CA LEU A 66 -9.14 -13.37 1.25
C LEU A 66 -8.73 -11.98 0.76
N GLN A 67 -9.69 -11.07 0.64
CA GLN A 67 -9.42 -9.66 0.36
C GLN A 67 -9.95 -8.77 1.48
N LEU A 68 -9.06 -7.98 2.06
CA LEU A 68 -9.40 -6.92 3.00
C LEU A 68 -9.45 -5.59 2.25
N ALA A 69 -10.37 -4.71 2.65
CA ALA A 69 -10.49 -3.36 2.11
C ALA A 69 -10.60 -2.34 3.23
N PHE A 70 -9.78 -1.29 3.17
CA PHE A 70 -9.72 -0.23 4.18
C PHE A 70 -10.01 1.13 3.53
N LEU A 71 -11.04 1.83 4.02
CA LEU A 71 -11.34 3.18 3.59
C LEU A 71 -10.30 4.17 4.12
N ARG A 72 -9.82 5.05 3.25
CA ARG A 72 -8.85 6.11 3.54
C ARG A 72 -9.39 7.44 3.07
N GLU A 73 -9.26 8.46 3.90
CA GLU A 73 -9.68 9.84 3.58
C GLU A 73 -8.87 10.47 2.44
N SER A 74 -7.65 9.99 2.19
CA SER A 74 -6.77 10.54 1.16
C SER A 74 -5.78 9.50 0.63
N ASN A 75 -5.38 9.64 -0.64
CA ASN A 75 -4.36 8.80 -1.26
C ASN A 75 -2.96 9.37 -1.06
N ASN A 76 -2.43 9.27 0.16
CA ASN A 76 -1.04 9.62 0.46
C ASN A 76 -0.36 8.52 1.27
N SER A 77 0.97 8.59 1.36
CA SER A 77 1.78 7.61 2.09
C SER A 77 1.46 7.58 3.58
N LYS A 78 1.03 8.71 4.18
CA LYS A 78 0.65 8.78 5.58
C LYS A 78 -0.58 7.90 5.87
N SER A 79 -1.66 8.04 5.12
CA SER A 79 -2.88 7.25 5.34
C SER A 79 -2.64 5.74 5.14
N LEU A 80 -1.76 5.37 4.22
CA LEU A 80 -1.33 3.97 4.04
C LEU A 80 -0.51 3.49 5.24
N THR A 81 0.45 4.29 5.70
CA THR A 81 1.31 3.96 6.84
C THR A 81 0.48 3.77 8.12
N ASP A 82 -0.53 4.61 8.33
CA ASP A 82 -1.40 4.55 9.51
C ASP A 82 -2.21 3.23 9.53
N ILE A 83 -2.65 2.71 8.37
CA ILE A 83 -3.29 1.38 8.29
C ILE A 83 -2.32 0.26 8.64
N PHE A 84 -1.12 0.24 8.04
CA PHE A 84 -0.14 -0.81 8.32
C PHE A 84 0.31 -0.79 9.78
N LYS A 85 0.50 0.39 10.38
CA LYS A 85 0.78 0.50 11.82
C LYS A 85 -0.32 -0.10 12.68
N ASN A 86 -1.59 0.15 12.35
CA ASN A 86 -2.73 -0.43 13.05
C ASN A 86 -2.87 -1.95 12.84
N LEU A 87 -2.50 -2.45 11.66
CA LEU A 87 -2.43 -3.90 11.43
C LEU A 87 -1.33 -4.53 12.29
N TYR A 88 -0.11 -3.97 12.23
CA TYR A 88 1.02 -4.48 13.02
C TYR A 88 0.77 -4.42 14.53
N SER A 89 0.12 -3.37 15.04
CA SER A 89 -0.23 -3.29 16.45
C SER A 89 -1.26 -4.34 16.90
N LYS A 90 -2.16 -4.76 16.00
CA LYS A 90 -3.18 -5.79 16.28
C LYS A 90 -2.66 -7.22 16.18
N MET A 91 -1.71 -7.47 15.27
CA MET A 91 -1.15 -8.81 15.05
C MET A 91 0.00 -9.15 16.02
N GLY A 92 0.67 -8.13 16.58
CA GLY A 92 1.90 -8.30 17.34
C GLY A 92 3.15 -8.31 16.44
N SER A 93 4.31 -8.01 17.03
CA SER A 93 5.58 -7.90 16.30
C SER A 93 5.97 -9.17 15.57
N ASP A 94 5.69 -10.32 16.18
CA ASP A 94 6.21 -11.60 15.73
C ASP A 94 5.43 -12.14 14.53
N ALA A 95 4.09 -12.00 14.54
CA ALA A 95 3.22 -12.45 13.46
C ALA A 95 3.27 -11.56 12.20
N SER A 96 3.72 -10.31 12.34
CA SER A 96 3.68 -9.34 11.23
C SER A 96 4.57 -9.73 10.05
N SER A 97 5.77 -10.26 10.33
CA SER A 97 6.72 -10.72 9.31
C SER A 97 6.25 -11.99 8.61
N ASP A 98 5.51 -12.85 9.32
CA ASP A 98 4.95 -14.09 8.77
C ASP A 98 3.73 -13.82 7.87
N ILE A 99 2.93 -12.81 8.23
CA ILE A 99 1.71 -12.44 7.50
C ILE A 99 2.03 -11.61 6.26
N PHE A 100 3.03 -10.73 6.32
CA PHE A 100 3.41 -9.83 5.21
C PHE A 100 4.88 -9.97 4.77
N PRO A 101 5.36 -11.18 4.42
CA PRO A 101 6.75 -11.35 4.02
C PRO A 101 7.03 -10.71 2.65
N ILE A 102 6.02 -10.63 1.78
CA ILE A 102 6.13 -10.00 0.45
C ILE A 102 4.88 -9.18 0.16
N LEU A 103 5.06 -7.89 -0.08
CA LEU A 103 4.02 -6.97 -0.54
C LEU A 103 4.25 -6.59 -2.01
N LEU A 104 3.29 -6.93 -2.87
CA LEU A 104 3.27 -6.53 -4.28
C LEU A 104 2.31 -5.38 -4.48
N ALA A 105 2.78 -4.31 -5.11
CA ALA A 105 1.96 -3.17 -5.50
C ALA A 105 2.21 -2.83 -6.97
N ASP A 106 1.23 -2.19 -7.61
CA ASP A 106 1.45 -1.61 -8.93
C ASP A 106 2.35 -0.36 -8.87
N LYS A 107 2.98 -0.03 -9.99
CA LYS A 107 4.01 1.02 -10.11
C LYS A 107 3.48 2.42 -10.30
#